data_AF-A0A9P3EXM3-F1
#
_entry.id   AF-A0A9P3EXM3-F1
#
_cell.length_a   1.000
_cell.length_b   1.000
_cell.length_c   1.000
_cell.angle_alpha   90.00
_cell.angle_beta   90.00
_cell.angle_gamma   90.00
#
_symmetry.space_group_name_H-M   'P 1'
#
loop_
_entity.id
_entity.type
_entity.pdbx_description
1 polymer ?
#
loop_
_entity_poly.entity_id
_entity_poly.type
_entity_poly.pdbx_seq_one_letter_code
_entity_poly.pdbx_strand_id
1 'polypeptide(L)'
;MSYMDPITATFEDEQYAQAGIPAGAFGSLTLQTCKPYTSSTSSRRVKGPKYPLVLFSPGLGNTRLLYSAKAQQLSSTGYIVVTVDHPYDAGIVTFPENTTILAANITTDTQIVDDLNIRVRDLSFVLDQLHRPSIISKLIVGQTCGLDTSKVGIYGHSLGGATAAEAMLFDSRLKGGINLDGTLFGSVINRGLDKPFMIMAHEGKNLTTDVTWGALWPKLKGIRRRFMLNGSTHGTFTDLAQAADIIGLREEFPTQAAALLGSIEGVFLYCNKSQATLETTILNMAISKVALAGKGRLGSVVLDELLKTGFDVTVITRSAPSLRNIPDGVQVLEVDYTSQGSLQAALMGHEAVVSTVAGVAVATQKPLIDAAIASGVKHFIPADYAMSLRNPGVRLLPPYTDVLEIEKYLRARSDQISWTIVACGGFLEYVFDLPFMIDVAHRRIDIVNGGNVPFSISDFGTVARAISGVLKQPGRVVGHCVQVHGMLVTQNEVLEIAKKYSSDPGSWVVSEKDARVKFEEGLDMLKRGEYTMTAVSTLMAGVVWDSNYQTGFQETDNEWLGVEALSKERLKETIRGKVLGGVSGIAADKIVSNV
;
A
#
# COMPACT_ATOMS: atom_id res chain seq x y z
N MET A 1 0.13 1.71 -31.23
CA MET A 1 1.35 2.07 -31.99
C MET A 1 2.42 1.04 -31.68
N SER A 2 3.44 0.87 -32.52
CA SER A 2 4.58 0.00 -32.19
C SER A 2 5.25 0.48 -30.89
N TYR A 3 5.74 -0.45 -30.08
CA TYR A 3 6.48 -0.13 -28.85
C TYR A 3 7.80 0.59 -29.15
N MET A 4 8.51 0.11 -30.17
CA MET A 4 9.74 0.71 -30.70
C MET A 4 9.70 0.74 -32.23
N ASP A 5 10.52 1.60 -32.84
CA ASP A 5 10.74 1.52 -34.29
C ASP A 5 11.51 0.23 -34.65
N PRO A 6 11.38 -0.29 -35.88
CA PRO A 6 11.98 -1.58 -36.25
C PRO A 6 13.50 -1.65 -36.08
N ILE A 7 14.21 -0.54 -36.31
CA ILE A 7 15.69 -0.50 -36.23
C ILE A 7 16.11 -0.65 -34.77
N THR A 8 15.50 0.16 -33.89
CA THR A 8 15.74 0.08 -32.44
C THR A 8 15.29 -1.28 -31.89
N ALA A 9 14.15 -1.81 -32.32
CA ALA A 9 13.66 -3.11 -31.87
C ALA A 9 14.65 -4.25 -32.17
N THR A 10 15.19 -4.31 -33.39
CA THR A 10 16.20 -5.32 -33.75
C THR A 10 17.48 -5.15 -32.94
N PHE A 11 17.93 -3.91 -32.74
CA PHE A 11 19.11 -3.64 -31.91
C PHE A 11 18.91 -4.11 -30.46
N GLU A 12 17.75 -3.83 -29.86
CA GLU A 12 17.44 -4.23 -28.48
C GLU A 12 17.27 -5.75 -28.34
N ASP A 13 16.70 -6.43 -29.35
CA ASP A 13 16.64 -7.90 -29.36
C ASP A 13 18.06 -8.50 -29.32
N GLU A 14 19.00 -7.95 -30.10
CA GLU A 14 20.41 -8.38 -30.10
C GLU A 14 21.11 -8.06 -28.77
N GLN A 15 20.87 -6.86 -28.22
CA GLN A 15 21.42 -6.40 -26.94
C GLN A 15 21.04 -7.35 -25.79
N TYR A 16 19.79 -7.83 -25.76
CA TYR A 16 19.28 -8.69 -24.70
C TYR A 16 19.23 -10.19 -25.05
N ALA A 17 19.79 -10.60 -26.20
CA ALA A 17 19.83 -12.00 -26.62
C ALA A 17 20.48 -12.92 -25.57
N GLN A 18 21.54 -12.45 -24.89
CA GLN A 18 22.19 -13.21 -23.82
C GLN A 18 21.32 -13.41 -22.57
N ALA A 19 20.33 -12.54 -22.38
CA ALA A 19 19.33 -12.67 -21.32
C ALA A 19 18.14 -13.55 -21.72
N GLY A 20 18.14 -14.12 -22.92
CA GLY A 20 17.09 -15.00 -23.43
C GLY A 20 16.01 -14.30 -24.24
N ILE A 21 16.13 -12.99 -24.54
CA ILE A 21 15.16 -12.30 -25.40
C ILE A 21 15.29 -12.85 -26.84
N PRO A 22 14.21 -13.38 -27.44
CA PRO A 22 14.27 -13.91 -28.80
C PRO A 22 14.27 -12.78 -29.83
N ALA A 23 14.85 -13.05 -30.99
CA ALA A 23 14.79 -12.13 -32.13
C ALA A 23 13.33 -11.83 -32.54
N GLY A 24 13.00 -10.57 -32.75
CA GLY A 24 11.65 -10.08 -33.06
C GLY A 24 10.77 -9.82 -31.85
N ALA A 25 11.25 -10.03 -30.61
CA ALA A 25 10.47 -9.83 -29.40
C ALA A 25 9.98 -8.40 -29.27
N PHE A 26 10.89 -7.41 -29.26
CA PHE A 26 10.50 -6.00 -29.11
C PHE A 26 9.71 -5.50 -30.33
N GLY A 27 10.02 -6.01 -31.52
CA GLY A 27 9.31 -5.67 -32.76
C GLY A 27 7.84 -6.13 -32.77
N SER A 28 7.52 -7.18 -32.00
CA SER A 28 6.14 -7.69 -31.85
C SER A 28 5.29 -6.87 -30.88
N LEU A 29 5.91 -6.08 -30.00
CA LEU A 29 5.22 -5.36 -28.94
C LEU A 29 4.54 -4.09 -29.48
N THR A 30 3.36 -3.80 -28.93
CA THR A 30 2.61 -2.59 -29.25
C THR A 30 2.19 -1.86 -27.98
N LEU A 31 2.21 -0.53 -28.04
CA LEU A 31 1.67 0.36 -27.02
C LEU A 31 0.25 0.78 -27.39
N GLN A 32 -0.68 0.56 -26.47
CA GLN A 32 -2.03 1.12 -26.58
C GLN A 32 -1.96 2.62 -26.30
N THR A 33 -2.46 3.44 -27.22
CA THR A 33 -2.50 4.90 -27.06
C THR A 33 -3.91 5.44 -27.31
N CYS A 34 -4.29 6.48 -26.58
CA CYS A 34 -5.52 7.20 -26.87
C CYS A 34 -5.38 7.91 -28.22
N LYS A 35 -6.43 7.84 -29.07
CA LYS A 35 -6.45 8.63 -30.31
C LYS A 35 -6.37 10.12 -29.95
N PRO A 36 -5.56 10.92 -30.65
CA PRO A 36 -5.57 12.38 -30.48
C PRO A 36 -6.99 12.91 -30.69
N TYR A 37 -7.47 13.77 -29.80
CA TYR A 37 -8.77 14.41 -29.96
C TYR A 37 -8.73 15.38 -31.14
N THR A 38 -9.22 14.94 -32.30
CA THR A 38 -9.33 15.75 -33.52
C THR A 38 -10.63 16.57 -33.49
N SER A 39 -10.77 17.52 -32.56
CA SER A 39 -11.78 18.58 -32.73
C SER A 39 -11.14 19.74 -33.48
N SER A 40 -11.18 19.64 -34.81
CA SER A 40 -11.15 20.83 -35.66
C SER A 40 -12.54 21.46 -35.57
N THR A 41 -12.63 22.70 -35.05
CA THR A 41 -13.72 23.69 -35.27
C THR A 41 -13.71 24.87 -34.27
N SER A 42 -12.63 25.09 -33.50
CA SER A 42 -12.53 26.29 -32.65
C SER A 42 -11.22 27.04 -32.89
N SER A 43 -11.30 28.18 -33.58
CA SER A 43 -10.23 29.18 -33.73
C SER A 43 -9.95 29.98 -32.44
N ARG A 44 -10.46 29.55 -31.27
CA ARG A 44 -10.09 30.15 -29.99
C ARG A 44 -8.72 29.63 -29.58
N ARG A 45 -7.82 30.56 -29.19
CA ARG A 45 -6.58 30.24 -28.45
C ARG A 45 -6.94 29.35 -27.26
N VAL A 46 -6.75 28.04 -27.40
CA VAL A 46 -6.96 27.09 -26.32
C VAL A 46 -5.84 27.37 -25.31
N LYS A 47 -6.20 27.83 -24.10
CA LYS A 47 -5.25 27.83 -22.98
C LYS A 47 -4.84 26.37 -22.80
N GLY A 48 -3.57 26.07 -23.05
CA GLY A 48 -3.06 24.70 -22.96
C GLY A 48 -3.37 24.09 -21.60
N PRO A 49 -3.57 22.76 -21.54
CA PRO A 49 -3.79 22.09 -20.26
C PRO A 49 -2.59 22.33 -19.33
N LYS A 50 -2.87 22.73 -18.08
CA LYS A 50 -1.85 23.01 -17.05
C LYS A 50 -1.47 21.73 -16.31
N TYR A 51 -0.99 20.72 -17.02
CA TYR A 51 -0.46 19.52 -16.38
C TYR A 51 1.00 19.76 -15.96
N PRO A 52 1.42 19.31 -14.76
CA PRO A 52 2.81 19.34 -14.35
C PRO A 52 3.69 18.51 -15.29
N LEU A 53 4.88 19.03 -15.59
CA LEU A 53 5.88 18.38 -16.44
C LEU A 53 6.85 17.56 -15.59
N VAL A 54 7.16 16.35 -16.06
CA VAL A 54 8.17 15.46 -15.50
C VAL A 54 9.12 15.01 -16.61
N LEU A 55 10.43 15.13 -16.36
CA LEU A 55 11.46 14.55 -17.21
C LEU A 55 11.86 13.16 -16.71
N PHE A 56 12.16 12.28 -17.65
CA PHE A 56 12.76 10.98 -17.39
C PHE A 56 14.10 10.82 -18.11
N SER A 57 15.13 10.39 -17.38
CA SER A 57 16.45 10.04 -17.94
C SER A 57 16.70 8.52 -17.79
N PRO A 58 17.00 7.79 -18.89
CA PRO A 58 17.30 6.36 -18.89
C PRO A 58 18.59 5.98 -18.18
N GLY A 59 18.78 4.67 -17.92
CA GLY A 59 20.09 4.14 -17.54
C GLY A 59 21.13 4.23 -18.65
N LEU A 60 22.41 4.18 -18.31
CA LEU A 60 23.52 4.14 -19.26
C LEU A 60 23.30 3.00 -20.26
N GLY A 61 23.43 3.29 -21.56
CA GLY A 61 23.24 2.29 -22.62
C GLY A 61 21.78 1.96 -22.96
N ASN A 62 20.79 2.41 -22.19
CA ASN A 62 19.38 2.12 -22.47
C ASN A 62 18.72 3.22 -23.30
N THR A 63 17.93 2.84 -24.30
CA THR A 63 17.02 3.78 -24.96
C THR A 63 15.89 4.25 -24.02
N ARG A 64 15.40 5.47 -24.26
CA ARG A 64 14.19 6.05 -23.68
C ARG A 64 12.96 5.18 -23.88
N LEU A 65 12.94 4.38 -24.95
CA LEU A 65 11.79 3.56 -25.32
C LEU A 65 11.57 2.39 -24.34
N LEU A 66 12.61 1.91 -23.64
CA LEU A 66 12.54 0.88 -22.58
C LEU A 66 11.86 1.35 -21.28
N TYR A 67 11.18 2.50 -21.31
CA TYR A 67 10.48 3.11 -20.18
C TYR A 67 9.14 3.73 -20.59
N SER A 68 8.64 3.38 -21.78
CA SER A 68 7.42 3.93 -22.37
C SER A 68 6.17 3.55 -21.58
N ALA A 69 6.06 2.31 -21.09
CA ALA A 69 4.93 1.86 -20.28
C ALA A 69 4.91 2.60 -18.93
N LYS A 70 6.07 2.79 -18.32
CA LYS A 70 6.21 3.61 -17.10
C LYS A 70 5.84 5.07 -17.32
N ALA A 71 6.31 5.66 -18.41
CA ALA A 71 5.98 7.04 -18.77
C ALA A 71 4.47 7.19 -19.04
N GLN A 72 3.85 6.20 -19.70
CA GLN A 72 2.41 6.16 -19.91
C GLN A 72 1.64 6.06 -18.60
N GLN A 73 2.08 5.20 -17.68
CA GLN A 73 1.41 5.04 -16.39
C GLN A 73 1.44 6.34 -15.59
N LEU A 74 2.58 7.02 -15.51
CA LEU A 74 2.66 8.32 -14.84
C LEU A 74 1.83 9.38 -15.57
N SER A 75 1.83 9.38 -16.91
CA SER A 75 1.00 10.30 -17.71
C SER A 75 -0.49 10.11 -17.46
N SER A 76 -0.95 8.87 -17.24
CA SER A 76 -2.35 8.55 -16.93
C SER A 76 -2.84 9.20 -15.62
N THR A 77 -1.92 9.60 -14.75
CA THR A 77 -2.22 10.26 -13.47
C THR A 77 -2.24 11.80 -13.56
N GLY A 78 -2.18 12.36 -14.76
CA GLY A 78 -2.30 13.81 -15.00
C GLY A 78 -0.96 14.56 -15.09
N TYR A 79 0.10 13.89 -15.52
CA TYR A 79 1.41 14.50 -15.79
C TYR A 79 1.71 14.51 -17.29
N ILE A 80 2.50 15.48 -17.74
CA ILE A 80 3.21 15.38 -19.02
C ILE A 80 4.55 14.74 -18.71
N VAL A 81 4.84 13.59 -19.31
CA VAL A 81 6.12 12.88 -19.12
C VAL A 81 6.93 12.95 -20.40
N VAL A 82 8.17 13.42 -20.30
CA VAL A 82 9.12 13.49 -21.41
C VAL A 82 10.33 12.62 -21.09
N THR A 83 10.46 11.50 -21.81
CA THR A 83 11.62 10.61 -21.77
C THR A 83 12.66 11.07 -22.78
N VAL A 84 13.93 11.13 -22.40
CA VAL A 84 15.02 11.68 -23.22
C VAL A 84 16.02 10.60 -23.57
N ASP A 85 16.39 10.48 -24.84
CA ASP A 85 17.59 9.76 -25.24
C ASP A 85 18.79 10.69 -25.25
N HIS A 86 19.92 10.16 -24.81
CA HIS A 86 21.21 10.86 -24.80
C HIS A 86 22.09 10.26 -25.91
N PRO A 87 22.28 10.94 -27.05
CA PRO A 87 23.12 10.43 -28.14
C PRO A 87 24.55 10.14 -27.67
N TYR A 88 25.14 9.06 -28.19
CA TYR A 88 26.44 8.51 -27.77
C TYR A 88 26.46 7.88 -26.37
N ASP A 89 25.34 7.89 -25.63
CA ASP A 89 25.17 7.14 -24.38
C ASP A 89 24.16 5.99 -24.56
N ALA A 90 22.97 6.29 -25.09
CA ALA A 90 21.96 5.28 -25.37
C ALA A 90 22.50 4.30 -26.43
N GLY A 91 22.26 3.00 -26.25
CA GLY A 91 22.78 1.95 -27.12
C GLY A 91 22.52 2.25 -28.59
N ILE A 92 21.32 2.75 -28.88
CA ILE A 92 20.93 3.29 -30.18
C ILE A 92 19.97 4.48 -30.01
N VAL A 93 20.13 5.49 -30.85
CA VAL A 93 19.16 6.57 -31.05
C VAL A 93 18.78 6.61 -32.53
N THR A 94 17.52 6.30 -32.83
CA THR A 94 16.96 6.36 -34.19
C THR A 94 16.17 7.66 -34.38
N PHE A 95 16.55 8.45 -35.38
CA PHE A 95 15.87 9.70 -35.75
C PHE A 95 14.71 9.44 -36.73
N PRO A 96 13.75 10.38 -36.89
CA PRO A 96 12.60 10.21 -37.79
C PRO A 96 12.95 9.89 -39.26
N GLU A 97 14.12 10.33 -39.72
CA GLU A 97 14.69 10.02 -41.03
C GLU A 97 15.42 8.66 -41.10
N ASN A 98 15.28 7.82 -40.06
CA ASN A 98 15.92 6.51 -39.89
C ASN A 98 17.46 6.53 -39.83
N THR A 99 18.07 7.70 -39.61
CA THR A 99 19.50 7.77 -39.24
C THR A 99 19.68 7.35 -37.79
N THR A 100 20.84 6.74 -37.49
CA THR A 100 21.12 6.21 -36.15
C THR A 100 22.42 6.78 -35.57
N ILE A 101 22.44 6.94 -34.25
CA ILE A 101 23.65 7.19 -33.46
C ILE A 101 23.78 6.05 -32.45
N LEU A 102 24.96 5.45 -32.37
CA LEU A 102 25.28 4.38 -31.43
C LEU A 102 26.04 4.91 -30.22
N ALA A 103 25.98 4.16 -29.11
CA ALA A 103 26.72 4.48 -27.90
C ALA A 103 28.24 4.52 -28.13
N ALA A 104 28.90 5.43 -27.44
CA ALA A 104 30.34 5.45 -27.26
C ALA A 104 30.75 4.41 -26.19
N ASN A 105 32.01 3.95 -26.26
CA ASN A 105 32.53 2.99 -25.29
C ASN A 105 32.91 3.70 -23.98
N ILE A 106 31.96 3.79 -23.04
CA ILE A 106 32.13 4.37 -21.71
C ILE A 106 32.50 3.25 -20.73
N THR A 107 33.74 3.23 -20.24
CA THR A 107 34.27 2.12 -19.42
C THR A 107 34.92 2.55 -18.11
N THR A 108 35.11 3.86 -17.89
CA THR A 108 35.78 4.41 -16.71
C THR A 108 34.88 5.38 -15.95
N ASP A 109 35.06 5.48 -14.63
CA ASP A 109 34.31 6.42 -13.79
C ASP A 109 34.43 7.88 -14.26
N THR A 110 35.61 8.27 -14.76
CA THR A 110 35.81 9.62 -15.33
C THR A 110 34.93 9.86 -16.54
N GLN A 111 34.85 8.89 -17.46
CA GLN A 111 33.97 8.98 -18.62
C GLN A 111 32.48 8.98 -18.22
N ILE A 112 32.11 8.23 -17.18
CA ILE A 112 30.74 8.27 -16.63
C ILE A 112 30.41 9.67 -16.09
N VAL A 113 31.34 10.34 -15.42
CA VAL A 113 31.15 11.72 -14.95
C VAL A 113 31.08 12.72 -16.11
N ASP A 114 31.90 12.55 -17.15
CA ASP A 114 31.83 13.38 -18.35
C ASP A 114 30.49 13.22 -19.06
N ASP A 115 30.01 11.98 -19.20
CA ASP A 115 28.71 11.66 -19.76
C ASP A 115 27.56 12.23 -18.91
N LEU A 116 27.61 12.04 -17.59
CA LEU A 116 26.66 12.66 -16.65
C LEU A 116 26.53 14.17 -16.89
N ASN A 117 27.65 14.88 -17.07
CA ASN A 117 27.66 16.31 -17.34
C ASN A 117 27.07 16.67 -18.72
N ILE A 118 27.21 15.79 -19.72
CA ILE A 118 26.52 15.92 -21.01
C ILE A 118 25.01 15.73 -20.80
N ARG A 119 24.59 14.65 -20.14
CA ARG A 119 23.18 14.36 -19.85
C ARG A 119 22.48 15.51 -19.11
N VAL A 120 23.13 16.15 -18.14
CA VAL A 120 22.61 17.35 -17.45
C VAL A 120 22.36 18.51 -18.43
N ARG A 121 23.27 18.73 -19.39
CA ARG A 121 23.12 19.77 -20.42
C ARG A 121 22.00 19.41 -21.39
N ASP A 122 21.86 18.16 -21.78
CA ASP A 122 20.77 17.69 -22.65
C ASP A 122 19.41 17.92 -22.00
N LEU A 123 19.25 17.61 -20.71
CA LEU A 123 17.99 17.85 -20.00
C LEU A 123 17.65 19.34 -19.93
N SER A 124 18.66 20.19 -19.68
CA SER A 124 18.48 21.65 -19.68
C SER A 124 18.08 22.16 -21.07
N PHE A 125 18.71 21.64 -22.13
CA PHE A 125 18.38 21.93 -23.52
C PHE A 125 16.96 21.51 -23.87
N VAL A 126 16.54 20.30 -23.47
CA VAL A 126 15.17 19.81 -23.67
C VAL A 126 14.17 20.74 -23.00
N LEU A 127 14.39 21.14 -21.74
CA LEU A 127 13.52 22.10 -21.05
C LEU A 127 13.45 23.46 -21.75
N ASP A 128 14.56 23.93 -22.32
CA ASP A 128 14.57 25.17 -23.12
C ASP A 128 13.75 25.02 -24.39
N GLN A 129 13.84 23.87 -25.07
CA GLN A 129 13.07 23.62 -26.29
C GLN A 129 11.58 23.40 -26.02
N LEU A 130 11.22 22.71 -24.94
CA LEU A 130 9.82 22.43 -24.58
C LEU A 130 9.03 23.71 -24.24
N HIS A 131 9.71 24.77 -23.81
CA HIS A 131 9.09 26.08 -23.61
C HIS A 131 8.71 26.78 -24.93
N ARG A 132 9.27 26.36 -26.07
CA ARG A 132 9.11 27.06 -27.35
C ARG A 132 7.88 26.56 -28.10
N PRO A 133 6.89 27.43 -28.41
CA PRO A 133 5.70 27.05 -29.16
C PRO A 133 6.02 26.41 -30.52
N SER A 134 7.06 26.89 -31.21
CA SER A 134 7.48 26.38 -32.52
C SER A 134 8.02 24.95 -32.50
N ILE A 135 8.50 24.49 -31.35
CA ILE A 135 8.93 23.10 -31.15
C ILE A 135 7.72 22.25 -30.79
N ILE A 136 6.93 22.70 -29.81
CA ILE A 136 5.78 21.93 -29.33
C ILE A 136 4.72 21.72 -30.41
N SER A 137 4.50 22.70 -31.30
CA SER A 137 3.56 22.53 -32.42
C SER A 137 3.97 21.42 -33.40
N LYS A 138 5.27 21.04 -33.43
CA LYS A 138 5.77 19.91 -34.22
C LYS A 138 5.65 18.57 -33.49
N LEU A 139 5.69 18.59 -32.15
CA LEU A 139 5.64 17.39 -31.31
C LEU A 139 4.19 16.99 -30.96
N ILE A 140 3.30 17.95 -30.73
CA ILE A 140 1.93 17.74 -30.29
C ILE A 140 1.00 18.50 -31.25
N VAL A 141 0.34 17.75 -32.14
CA VAL A 141 -0.60 18.30 -33.13
C VAL A 141 -1.73 19.04 -32.41
N GLY A 142 -1.97 20.30 -32.81
CA GLY A 142 -3.01 21.15 -32.25
C GLY A 142 -2.56 21.99 -31.03
N GLN A 143 -1.39 21.73 -30.46
CA GLN A 143 -0.84 22.52 -29.38
C GLN A 143 -0.09 23.75 -29.92
N THR A 144 -0.53 24.94 -29.54
CA THR A 144 -0.01 26.22 -30.08
C THR A 144 0.80 27.05 -29.06
N CYS A 145 0.91 26.58 -27.82
CA CYS A 145 1.74 27.19 -26.78
C CYS A 145 2.75 26.17 -26.23
N GLY A 146 3.91 26.68 -25.79
CA GLY A 146 4.93 25.87 -25.14
C GLY A 146 4.47 25.31 -23.79
N LEU A 147 5.23 24.36 -23.25
CA LEU A 147 4.97 23.79 -21.93
C LEU A 147 5.48 24.74 -20.83
N ASP A 148 4.83 24.66 -19.66
CA ASP A 148 5.34 25.31 -18.46
C ASP A 148 6.52 24.50 -17.92
N THR A 149 7.73 25.01 -18.15
CA THR A 149 8.97 24.40 -17.67
C THR A 149 9.50 25.08 -16.41
N SER A 150 8.74 25.97 -15.77
CA SER A 150 9.19 26.71 -14.58
C SER A 150 9.27 25.84 -13.31
N LYS A 151 8.50 24.76 -13.27
CA LYS A 151 8.45 23.79 -12.16
C LYS A 151 8.32 22.38 -12.72
N VAL A 152 9.42 21.64 -12.66
CA VAL A 152 9.52 20.33 -13.30
C VAL A 152 9.99 19.29 -12.29
N GLY A 153 9.34 18.12 -12.29
CA GLY A 153 9.86 16.94 -11.61
C GLY A 153 10.86 16.20 -12.49
N ILE A 154 11.81 15.49 -11.90
CA ILE A 154 12.72 14.63 -12.66
C ILE A 154 12.85 13.27 -11.99
N TYR A 155 12.96 12.22 -12.79
CA TYR A 155 13.31 10.89 -12.29
C TYR A 155 14.17 10.16 -13.31
N GLY A 156 14.88 9.14 -12.86
CA GLY A 156 15.68 8.33 -13.77
C GLY A 156 16.10 7.02 -13.17
N HIS A 157 16.47 6.09 -14.05
CA HIS A 157 16.95 4.75 -13.69
C HIS A 157 18.47 4.68 -13.85
N SER A 158 19.16 4.00 -12.92
CA SER A 158 20.60 3.80 -12.99
C SER A 158 21.36 5.14 -13.14
N LEU A 159 22.25 5.31 -14.12
CA LEU A 159 22.91 6.59 -14.40
C LEU A 159 21.92 7.75 -14.62
N GLY A 160 20.72 7.49 -15.13
CA GLY A 160 19.65 8.49 -15.23
C GLY A 160 19.16 9.00 -13.88
N GLY A 161 19.21 8.18 -12.83
CA GLY A 161 18.91 8.60 -11.46
C GLY A 161 20.01 9.47 -10.85
N ALA A 162 21.28 9.20 -11.17
CA ALA A 162 22.39 10.11 -10.88
C ALA A 162 22.25 11.43 -11.65
N THR A 163 21.85 11.35 -12.92
CA THR A 163 21.58 12.51 -13.78
C THR A 163 20.47 13.37 -13.17
N ALA A 164 19.40 12.76 -12.64
CA ALA A 164 18.34 13.48 -11.95
C ALA A 164 18.87 14.27 -10.74
N ALA A 165 19.74 13.66 -9.94
CA ALA A 165 20.37 14.31 -8.79
C ALA A 165 21.29 15.47 -9.20
N GLU A 166 22.21 15.23 -10.15
CA GLU A 166 23.16 16.23 -10.62
C GLU A 166 22.44 17.38 -11.35
N ALA A 167 21.45 17.10 -12.19
CA ALA A 167 20.69 18.13 -12.91
C ALA A 167 19.96 19.06 -11.94
N MET A 168 19.42 18.54 -10.82
CA MET A 168 18.76 19.37 -9.81
C MET A 168 19.66 20.41 -9.16
N LEU A 169 20.98 20.18 -9.14
CA LEU A 169 21.96 21.17 -8.67
C LEU A 169 22.14 22.32 -9.65
N PHE A 170 22.10 22.05 -10.95
CA PHE A 170 22.48 23.02 -11.99
C PHE A 170 21.29 23.67 -12.68
N ASP A 171 20.11 23.04 -12.66
CA ASP A 171 18.88 23.61 -13.19
C ASP A 171 17.85 23.88 -12.08
N SER A 172 17.60 25.16 -11.85
CA SER A 172 16.67 25.62 -10.81
C SER A 172 15.20 25.30 -11.11
N ARG A 173 14.84 24.98 -12.36
CA ARG A 173 13.48 24.58 -12.78
C ARG A 173 13.09 23.22 -12.22
N LEU A 174 14.08 22.35 -12.00
CA LEU A 174 13.88 21.03 -11.40
C LEU A 174 13.60 21.19 -9.90
N LYS A 175 12.41 20.79 -9.45
CA LYS A 175 11.92 21.02 -8.07
C LYS A 175 11.93 19.78 -7.19
N GLY A 176 12.02 18.58 -7.76
CA GLY A 176 12.10 17.33 -7.01
C GLY A 176 12.58 16.19 -7.89
N GLY A 177 13.27 15.23 -7.28
CA GLY A 177 13.99 14.17 -7.99
C GLY A 177 13.71 12.76 -7.47
N ILE A 178 13.81 11.77 -8.34
CA ILE A 178 13.82 10.35 -7.96
C ILE A 178 14.99 9.65 -8.62
N ASN A 179 15.80 8.97 -7.82
CA ASN A 179 16.79 8.01 -8.27
C ASN A 179 16.25 6.59 -8.13
N LEU A 180 16.01 5.92 -9.27
CA LEU A 180 15.62 4.52 -9.33
C LEU A 180 16.90 3.69 -9.49
N ASP A 181 17.37 3.18 -8.37
CA ASP A 181 18.42 2.18 -8.26
C ASP A 181 19.82 2.58 -8.76
N GLY A 182 20.04 3.85 -9.07
CA GLY A 182 21.30 4.34 -9.62
C GLY A 182 22.37 4.63 -8.60
N THR A 183 23.59 4.16 -8.84
CA THR A 183 24.79 4.69 -8.18
C THR A 183 24.95 6.16 -8.53
N LEU A 184 25.28 7.00 -7.54
CA LEU A 184 25.38 8.44 -7.75
C LEU A 184 26.78 8.82 -8.23
N PHE A 185 26.85 9.83 -9.09
CA PHE A 185 28.08 10.40 -9.64
C PHE A 185 28.01 11.92 -9.57
N GLY A 186 29.14 12.59 -9.84
CA GLY A 186 29.19 14.04 -9.95
C GLY A 186 29.28 14.79 -8.62
N SER A 187 29.13 16.11 -8.72
CA SER A 187 29.34 17.03 -7.61
C SER A 187 28.23 16.98 -6.56
N VAL A 188 27.05 16.43 -6.89
CA VAL A 188 25.91 16.28 -5.99
C VAL A 188 26.22 15.47 -4.76
N ILE A 189 27.06 14.44 -4.87
CA ILE A 189 27.50 13.62 -3.72
C ILE A 189 28.18 14.49 -2.67
N ASN A 190 28.90 15.53 -3.09
CA ASN A 190 29.63 16.42 -2.21
C ASN A 190 28.80 17.62 -1.74
N ARG A 191 27.98 18.18 -2.61
CA ARG A 191 27.23 19.42 -2.37
C ARG A 191 25.87 19.19 -1.70
N GLY A 192 25.25 18.03 -1.93
CA GLY A 192 23.90 17.73 -1.47
C GLY A 192 22.81 18.41 -2.28
N LEU A 193 21.55 18.25 -1.86
CA LEU A 193 20.37 18.90 -2.44
C LEU A 193 19.52 19.52 -1.33
N ASP A 194 18.95 20.69 -1.59
CA ASP A 194 17.98 21.37 -0.71
C ASP A 194 16.51 21.16 -1.13
N LYS A 195 16.31 20.39 -2.20
CA LYS A 195 15.00 20.06 -2.78
C LYS A 195 14.58 18.62 -2.43
N PRO A 196 13.27 18.29 -2.53
CA PRO A 196 12.80 16.92 -2.32
C PRO A 196 13.50 15.90 -3.22
N PHE A 197 13.98 14.80 -2.64
CA PHE A 197 14.68 13.75 -3.37
C PHE A 197 14.37 12.36 -2.81
N MET A 198 13.99 11.43 -3.68
CA MET A 198 13.70 10.05 -3.32
C MET A 198 14.73 9.11 -3.94
N ILE A 199 15.12 8.09 -3.19
CA ILE A 199 15.92 6.98 -3.69
C ILE A 199 15.08 5.69 -3.57
N MET A 200 15.00 4.91 -4.64
CA MET A 200 14.35 3.60 -4.65
C MET A 200 15.38 2.55 -5.02
N ALA A 201 15.51 1.51 -4.21
CA ALA A 201 16.52 0.48 -4.36
C ALA A 201 15.91 -0.83 -4.84
N HIS A 202 16.69 -1.60 -5.59
CA HIS A 202 16.43 -3.02 -5.73
C HIS A 202 16.69 -3.76 -4.41
N GLU A 203 16.27 -5.02 -4.35
CA GLU A 203 16.44 -5.85 -3.16
C GLU A 203 17.93 -6.01 -2.80
N GLY A 204 18.27 -5.73 -1.55
CA GLY A 204 19.64 -5.83 -1.03
C GLY A 204 20.48 -4.56 -1.19
N LYS A 205 20.13 -3.62 -2.08
CA LYS A 205 20.86 -2.34 -2.21
C LYS A 205 20.41 -1.33 -1.15
N ASN A 206 21.37 -0.75 -0.43
CA ASN A 206 21.10 0.25 0.61
C ASN A 206 22.29 1.22 0.81
N LEU A 207 22.19 2.10 1.81
CA LEU A 207 23.20 3.14 2.10
C LEU A 207 24.59 2.59 2.48
N THR A 208 24.67 1.32 2.90
CA THR A 208 25.92 0.66 3.28
C THR A 208 26.54 -0.14 2.13
N THR A 209 25.72 -0.62 1.19
CA THR A 209 26.20 -1.36 0.02
C THR A 209 26.55 -0.43 -1.15
N ASP A 210 25.95 0.77 -1.20
CA ASP A 210 26.31 1.83 -2.13
C ASP A 210 26.85 3.04 -1.36
N VAL A 211 28.18 3.16 -1.35
CA VAL A 211 28.89 4.23 -0.64
C VAL A 211 28.51 5.63 -1.12
N THR A 212 28.08 5.76 -2.38
CA THR A 212 27.68 7.07 -2.96
C THR A 212 26.35 7.52 -2.37
N TRP A 213 25.44 6.58 -2.08
CA TRP A 213 24.20 6.86 -1.38
C TRP A 213 24.47 7.25 0.07
N GLY A 214 25.34 6.49 0.76
CA GLY A 214 25.77 6.83 2.11
C GLY A 214 26.39 8.23 2.20
N ALA A 215 27.14 8.64 1.18
CA ALA A 215 27.77 9.96 1.10
C ALA A 215 26.78 11.11 0.78
N LEU A 216 25.81 10.90 -0.13
CA LEU A 216 24.81 11.91 -0.48
C LEU A 216 23.72 12.05 0.60
N TRP A 217 23.23 10.93 1.15
CA TRP A 217 22.07 10.89 2.04
C TRP A 217 22.08 11.94 3.15
N PRO A 218 23.14 12.08 3.97
CA PRO A 218 23.19 13.10 5.04
C PRO A 218 23.16 14.54 4.52
N LYS A 219 23.48 14.77 3.24
CA LYS A 219 23.55 16.09 2.59
C LYS A 219 22.25 16.47 1.85
N LEU A 220 21.25 15.59 1.83
CA LEU A 220 19.89 15.91 1.39
C LEU A 220 19.17 16.69 2.50
N LYS A 221 18.98 18.00 2.29
CA LYS A 221 18.35 18.94 3.23
C LYS A 221 16.84 19.13 2.98
N GLY A 222 16.37 18.81 1.77
CA GLY A 222 14.94 18.79 1.43
C GLY A 222 14.23 17.52 1.93
N ILE A 223 12.94 17.38 1.62
CA ILE A 223 12.18 16.16 1.93
C ILE A 223 12.87 14.96 1.26
N ARG A 224 13.40 14.02 2.06
CA ARG A 224 14.03 12.80 1.53
C ARG A 224 13.25 11.55 1.87
N ARG A 225 13.25 10.59 0.95
CA ARG A 225 12.58 9.28 1.09
C ARG A 225 13.47 8.18 0.52
N ARG A 226 13.45 7.01 1.16
CA ARG A 226 14.11 5.80 0.66
C ARG A 226 13.13 4.64 0.66
N PHE A 227 13.12 3.91 -0.43
CA PHE A 227 12.34 2.69 -0.60
C PHE A 227 13.23 1.56 -1.05
N MET A 228 12.88 0.33 -0.69
CA MET A 228 13.40 -0.88 -1.30
C MET A 228 12.23 -1.64 -1.90
N LEU A 229 12.41 -2.11 -3.14
CA LEU A 229 11.42 -2.91 -3.83
C LEU A 229 11.81 -4.39 -3.67
N ASN A 230 11.09 -5.15 -2.85
CA ASN A 230 11.44 -6.55 -2.56
C ASN A 230 11.20 -7.43 -3.79
N GLY A 231 12.05 -8.42 -4.03
CA GLY A 231 11.98 -9.26 -5.22
C GLY A 231 12.48 -8.59 -6.50
N SER A 232 13.06 -7.39 -6.42
CA SER A 232 13.59 -6.70 -7.60
C SER A 232 15.10 -6.80 -7.72
N THR A 233 15.58 -6.70 -8.96
CA THR A 233 16.97 -6.51 -9.35
C THR A 233 17.10 -5.17 -10.08
N HIS A 234 18.31 -4.84 -10.55
CA HIS A 234 18.56 -3.60 -11.29
C HIS A 234 17.66 -3.47 -12.54
N GLY A 235 17.49 -4.55 -13.32
CA GLY A 235 16.71 -4.55 -14.55
C GLY A 235 15.20 -4.37 -14.34
N THR A 236 14.69 -4.64 -13.13
CA THR A 236 13.26 -4.53 -12.78
C THR A 236 12.70 -3.11 -12.99
N PHE A 237 13.54 -2.08 -12.93
CA PHE A 237 13.09 -0.68 -13.05
C PHE A 237 12.83 -0.20 -14.48
N THR A 238 12.97 -1.09 -15.45
CA THR A 238 12.71 -0.90 -16.88
C THR A 238 11.41 -1.61 -17.31
N ASP A 239 10.94 -1.33 -18.51
CA ASP A 239 9.82 -2.05 -19.12
C ASP A 239 10.16 -3.51 -19.46
N LEU A 240 11.43 -3.94 -19.35
CA LEU A 240 11.83 -5.33 -19.57
C LEU A 240 11.09 -6.29 -18.64
N ALA A 241 10.79 -5.88 -17.42
CA ALA A 241 10.03 -6.68 -16.48
C ALA A 241 8.63 -7.03 -17.02
N GLN A 242 8.00 -6.10 -17.74
CA GLN A 242 6.69 -6.30 -18.37
C GLN A 242 6.81 -6.98 -19.74
N ALA A 243 7.82 -6.63 -20.53
CA ALA A 243 8.10 -7.29 -21.80
C ALA A 243 8.34 -8.79 -21.58
N ALA A 244 9.11 -9.16 -20.56
CA ALA A 244 9.42 -10.55 -20.20
C ALA A 244 8.17 -11.38 -19.89
N ASP A 245 7.15 -10.79 -19.27
CA ASP A 245 5.88 -11.48 -19.03
C ASP A 245 5.10 -11.67 -20.33
N ILE A 246 5.00 -10.60 -21.14
CA ILE A 246 4.20 -10.59 -22.37
C ILE A 246 4.74 -11.58 -23.39
N ILE A 247 6.07 -11.70 -23.50
CA ILE A 247 6.73 -12.59 -24.47
C ILE A 247 6.98 -14.00 -23.92
N GLY A 248 6.56 -14.30 -22.68
CA GLY A 248 6.74 -15.63 -22.07
C GLY A 248 8.16 -15.94 -21.58
N LEU A 249 9.05 -14.94 -21.49
CA LEU A 249 10.45 -15.12 -21.08
C LEU A 249 10.57 -15.74 -19.68
N ARG A 250 9.71 -15.36 -18.74
CA ARG A 250 9.75 -15.92 -17.37
C ARG A 250 9.38 -17.40 -17.31
N GLU A 251 8.54 -17.85 -18.24
CA GLU A 251 8.15 -19.26 -18.35
C GLU A 251 9.25 -20.08 -19.03
N GLU A 252 9.84 -19.53 -20.10
CA GLU A 252 10.82 -20.24 -20.93
C GLU A 252 12.24 -20.20 -20.34
N PHE A 253 12.63 -19.10 -19.69
CA PHE A 253 13.98 -18.87 -19.14
C PHE A 253 13.94 -18.31 -17.70
N PRO A 254 13.34 -19.04 -16.73
CA PRO A 254 13.06 -18.52 -15.39
C PRO A 254 14.31 -18.06 -14.64
N THR A 255 15.44 -18.74 -14.78
CA THR A 255 16.69 -18.39 -14.09
C THR A 255 17.30 -17.10 -14.65
N GLN A 256 17.35 -16.96 -15.97
CA GLN A 256 17.87 -15.78 -16.66
C GLN A 256 16.96 -14.57 -16.38
N ALA A 257 15.64 -14.77 -16.48
CA ALA A 257 14.66 -13.74 -16.17
C ALA A 257 14.74 -13.31 -14.70
N ALA A 258 14.86 -14.23 -13.75
CA ALA A 258 15.02 -13.90 -12.33
C ALA A 258 16.33 -13.14 -12.04
N ALA A 259 17.44 -13.54 -12.67
CA ALA A 259 18.72 -12.85 -12.51
C ALA A 259 18.69 -11.42 -13.06
N LEU A 260 18.03 -11.21 -14.21
CA LEU A 260 17.95 -9.90 -14.84
C LEU A 260 16.88 -9.00 -14.21
N LEU A 261 15.72 -9.54 -13.87
CA LEU A 261 14.47 -8.79 -13.61
C LEU A 261 13.85 -9.07 -12.23
N GLY A 262 14.44 -9.97 -11.44
CA GLY A 262 13.90 -10.37 -10.14
C GLY A 262 12.62 -11.21 -10.27
N SER A 263 11.92 -11.40 -9.16
CA SER A 263 10.68 -12.17 -9.06
C SER A 263 9.40 -11.36 -9.28
N ILE A 264 9.50 -10.03 -9.41
CA ILE A 264 8.34 -9.16 -9.61
C ILE A 264 7.83 -9.27 -11.04
N GLU A 265 6.56 -9.67 -11.22
CA GLU A 265 5.91 -9.62 -12.54
C GLU A 265 5.67 -8.15 -12.94
N GLY A 266 5.88 -7.83 -14.21
CA GLY A 266 5.77 -6.49 -14.76
C GLY A 266 4.37 -5.89 -14.73
N VAL A 267 3.30 -6.70 -14.66
CA VAL A 267 1.94 -6.18 -14.41
C VAL A 267 1.83 -5.56 -13.00
N PHE A 268 2.58 -6.08 -12.02
CA PHE A 268 2.55 -5.61 -10.62
C PHE A 268 3.31 -4.31 -10.40
N LEU A 269 4.35 -4.00 -11.20
CA LEU A 269 5.07 -2.71 -11.17
C LEU A 269 4.15 -1.51 -11.40
N TYR A 270 3.04 -1.71 -12.13
CA TYR A 270 2.17 -0.62 -12.58
C TYR A 270 0.78 -0.60 -11.92
N CYS A 271 0.30 -1.73 -11.38
CA CYS A 271 -1.05 -1.86 -10.84
C CYS A 271 -1.17 -2.03 -9.31
N ASN A 272 -0.07 -2.17 -8.53
CA ASN A 272 -0.19 -2.39 -7.08
C ASN A 272 0.87 -1.65 -6.25
N LYS A 273 0.44 -0.94 -5.19
CA LYS A 273 1.31 -0.15 -4.28
C LYS A 273 1.93 -0.99 -3.14
N SER A 274 1.82 -2.32 -3.18
CA SER A 274 2.00 -3.19 -2.01
C SER A 274 3.39 -3.84 -1.82
N GLN A 275 4.45 -3.41 -2.52
CA GLN A 275 5.78 -4.08 -2.43
C GLN A 275 6.98 -3.17 -2.14
N ALA A 276 6.76 -1.90 -1.79
CA ALA A 276 7.84 -0.99 -1.41
C ALA A 276 8.00 -0.92 0.12
N THR A 277 9.11 -1.45 0.63
CA THR A 277 9.50 -1.33 2.05
C THR A 277 9.97 0.10 2.29
N LEU A 278 9.26 0.83 3.15
CA LEU A 278 9.42 2.28 3.36
C LEU A 278 10.33 2.55 4.56
N GLU A 279 11.54 3.04 4.30
CA GLU A 279 12.42 3.61 5.33
C GLU A 279 12.39 5.13 5.21
N THR A 280 11.59 5.76 6.07
CA THR A 280 11.38 7.20 6.04
C THR A 280 11.75 7.85 7.37
N THR A 281 12.58 8.89 7.31
CA THR A 281 12.59 9.97 8.32
C THR A 281 11.52 10.99 7.91
N ILE A 282 10.36 10.99 8.58
CA ILE A 282 9.24 11.91 8.32
C ILE A 282 9.52 13.22 9.09
N LEU A 283 9.45 14.37 8.41
CA LEU A 283 9.13 15.63 9.06
C LEU A 283 7.67 15.50 9.55
N ASN A 284 7.51 15.30 10.85
CA ASN A 284 6.26 15.07 11.59
C ASN A 284 5.05 15.81 11.02
N MET A 285 4.14 15.09 10.36
CA MET A 285 2.71 15.35 10.57
C MET A 285 2.29 14.51 11.78
N ALA A 286 2.76 14.91 12.96
CA ALA A 286 2.40 14.23 14.19
C ALA A 286 0.93 14.55 14.47
N ILE A 287 0.07 13.55 14.34
CA ILE A 287 -1.28 13.61 14.93
C ILE A 287 -1.07 13.67 16.43
N SER A 288 -1.73 14.62 17.08
CA SER A 288 -1.68 14.81 18.52
C SER A 288 -3.08 14.78 19.13
N LYS A 289 -4.07 15.36 18.44
CA LYS A 289 -5.47 15.43 18.93
C LYS A 289 -6.35 14.38 18.26
N VAL A 290 -6.90 13.48 19.06
CA VAL A 290 -7.67 12.32 18.59
C VAL A 290 -9.06 12.31 19.21
N ALA A 291 -10.10 12.25 18.38
CA ALA A 291 -11.44 11.95 18.85
C ALA A 291 -11.66 10.42 18.82
N LEU A 292 -11.99 9.83 19.96
CA LEU A 292 -12.35 8.42 20.09
C LEU A 292 -13.88 8.27 20.13
N ALA A 293 -14.45 7.71 19.07
CA ALA A 293 -15.88 7.41 18.99
C ALA A 293 -16.17 6.01 19.54
N GLY A 294 -16.89 5.96 20.66
CA GLY A 294 -17.20 4.72 21.37
C GLY A 294 -16.12 4.33 22.38
N LYS A 295 -16.52 4.15 23.64
CA LYS A 295 -15.66 3.68 24.74
C LYS A 295 -16.17 2.34 25.29
N GLY A 296 -16.36 1.39 24.38
CA GLY A 296 -16.70 0.01 24.72
C GLY A 296 -15.51 -0.76 25.33
N ARG A 297 -15.53 -2.09 25.25
CA ARG A 297 -14.41 -2.93 25.72
C ARG A 297 -13.11 -2.63 24.96
N LEU A 298 -13.15 -2.64 23.64
CA LEU A 298 -12.00 -2.25 22.80
C LEU A 298 -11.65 -0.77 22.99
N GLY A 299 -12.64 0.12 22.88
CA GLY A 299 -12.43 1.57 23.01
C GLY A 299 -11.78 1.98 24.34
N SER A 300 -12.04 1.27 25.44
CA SER A 300 -11.36 1.54 26.72
C SER A 300 -9.86 1.23 26.65
N VAL A 301 -9.47 0.10 26.04
CA VAL A 301 -8.05 -0.27 25.88
C VAL A 301 -7.36 0.65 24.88
N VAL A 302 -8.07 1.07 23.83
CA VAL A 302 -7.58 2.05 22.85
C VAL A 302 -7.35 3.41 23.52
N LEU A 303 -8.29 3.88 24.36
CA LEU A 303 -8.13 5.12 25.11
C LEU A 303 -6.86 5.08 25.96
N ASP A 304 -6.66 4.01 26.74
CA ASP A 304 -5.50 3.89 27.62
C ASP A 304 -4.17 3.89 26.84
N GLU A 305 -4.09 3.17 25.72
CA GLU A 305 -2.89 3.16 24.87
C GLU A 305 -2.63 4.51 24.21
N LEU A 306 -3.67 5.20 23.72
CA LEU A 306 -3.52 6.53 23.12
C LEU A 306 -3.01 7.56 24.14
N LEU A 307 -3.55 7.56 25.37
CA LEU A 307 -3.06 8.43 26.44
C LEU A 307 -1.62 8.09 26.84
N LYS A 308 -1.32 6.80 27.03
CA LYS A 308 0.03 6.31 27.34
C LYS A 308 1.06 6.73 26.29
N THR A 309 0.65 6.83 25.04
CA THR A 309 1.51 7.17 23.91
C THR A 309 1.58 8.66 23.60
N GLY A 310 0.90 9.49 24.39
CA GLY A 310 1.02 10.96 24.39
C GLY A 310 0.01 11.68 23.50
N PHE A 311 -1.06 11.03 23.07
CA PHE A 311 -2.16 11.69 22.36
C PHE A 311 -3.07 12.44 23.33
N ASP A 312 -3.57 13.59 22.90
CA ASP A 312 -4.65 14.35 23.53
C ASP A 312 -5.98 13.78 23.01
N VAL A 313 -6.71 13.08 23.87
CA VAL A 313 -7.87 12.26 23.48
C VAL A 313 -9.17 12.84 24.02
N THR A 314 -10.12 13.09 23.12
CA THR A 314 -11.52 13.38 23.46
C THR A 314 -12.37 12.16 23.18
N VAL A 315 -13.13 11.70 24.16
CA VAL A 315 -14.12 10.63 23.96
C VAL A 315 -15.44 11.24 23.51
N ILE A 316 -15.95 10.82 22.36
CA ILE A 316 -17.30 11.17 21.92
C ILE A 316 -18.25 9.98 22.11
N THR A 317 -19.44 10.24 22.65
CA THR A 317 -20.41 9.21 23.04
C THR A 317 -21.85 9.69 22.90
N ARG A 318 -22.81 8.77 22.80
CA ARG A 318 -24.25 9.10 22.85
C ARG A 318 -24.75 9.51 24.23
N SER A 319 -24.07 9.07 25.29
CA SER A 319 -24.48 9.37 26.66
C SER A 319 -23.24 9.45 27.55
N ALA A 320 -22.80 10.66 27.88
CA ALA A 320 -21.68 10.87 28.79
C ALA A 320 -21.93 10.26 30.19
N PRO A 321 -23.14 10.36 30.79
CA PRO A 321 -23.43 9.77 32.10
C PRO A 321 -23.33 8.24 32.15
N SER A 322 -23.39 7.55 31.01
CA SER A 322 -23.26 6.09 30.92
C SER A 322 -21.81 5.60 30.99
N LEU A 323 -20.84 6.48 30.76
CA LEU A 323 -19.43 6.12 30.78
C LEU A 323 -18.95 5.91 32.22
N ARG A 324 -18.02 4.97 32.38
CA ARG A 324 -17.35 4.65 33.63
C ARG A 324 -15.85 4.59 33.39
N ASN A 325 -15.08 4.81 34.45
CA ASN A 325 -13.61 4.73 34.46
C ASN A 325 -13.00 5.59 33.33
N ILE A 326 -13.30 6.88 33.36
CA ILE A 326 -12.68 7.87 32.47
C ILE A 326 -11.42 8.38 33.19
N PRO A 327 -10.22 8.25 32.61
CA PRO A 327 -9.01 8.78 33.20
C PRO A 327 -9.07 10.30 33.40
N ASP A 328 -8.39 10.80 34.43
CA ASP A 328 -8.34 12.24 34.71
C ASP A 328 -7.77 13.03 33.52
N GLY A 329 -8.39 14.17 33.22
CA GLY A 329 -7.99 15.04 32.11
C GLY A 329 -8.56 14.66 30.74
N VAL A 330 -9.23 13.51 30.59
CA VAL A 330 -9.90 13.13 29.34
C VAL A 330 -11.22 13.88 29.20
N GLN A 331 -11.37 14.62 28.10
CA GLN A 331 -12.64 15.27 27.78
C GLN A 331 -13.65 14.25 27.26
N VAL A 332 -14.90 14.37 27.70
CA VAL A 332 -16.03 13.59 27.18
C VAL A 332 -17.06 14.53 26.57
N LEU A 333 -17.42 14.32 25.32
CA LEU A 333 -18.47 15.06 24.62
C LEU A 333 -19.63 14.13 24.29
N GLU A 334 -20.82 14.55 24.71
CA GLU A 334 -22.06 13.89 24.30
C GLU A 334 -22.45 14.38 22.90
N VAL A 335 -22.73 13.45 21.98
CA VAL A 335 -23.04 13.73 20.58
C VAL A 335 -24.24 12.93 20.08
N ASP A 336 -25.03 13.54 19.23
CA ASP A 336 -26.01 12.84 18.41
C ASP A 336 -25.34 12.39 17.09
N TYR A 337 -25.12 11.08 16.97
CA TYR A 337 -24.50 10.47 15.79
C TYR A 337 -25.33 10.58 14.50
N THR A 338 -26.60 10.99 14.60
CA THR A 338 -27.46 11.25 13.44
C THR A 338 -27.40 12.72 12.99
N SER A 339 -26.85 13.61 13.83
CA SER A 339 -26.79 15.04 13.58
C SER A 339 -25.40 15.47 13.12
N GLN A 340 -25.31 15.91 11.86
CA GLN A 340 -24.08 16.47 11.30
C GLN A 340 -23.53 17.65 12.12
N GLY A 341 -24.41 18.56 12.56
CA GLY A 341 -23.98 19.71 13.36
C GLY A 341 -23.43 19.32 14.74
N SER A 342 -24.04 18.34 15.40
CA SER A 342 -23.54 17.81 16.68
C SER A 342 -22.16 17.19 16.54
N LEU A 343 -21.96 16.36 15.51
CA LEU A 343 -20.69 15.70 15.25
C LEU A 343 -19.60 16.69 14.86
N GLN A 344 -19.88 17.64 13.96
CA GLN A 344 -18.89 18.65 13.55
C GLN A 344 -18.44 19.51 14.74
N ALA A 345 -19.38 19.96 15.58
CA ALA A 345 -19.05 20.75 16.77
C ALA A 345 -18.09 20.01 17.72
N ALA A 346 -18.25 18.69 17.86
CA ALA A 346 -17.36 17.87 18.68
C ALA A 346 -16.02 17.54 18.01
N LEU A 347 -15.97 17.50 16.66
CA LEU A 347 -14.79 17.13 15.90
C LEU A 347 -13.89 18.32 15.51
N MET A 348 -14.38 19.56 15.58
CA MET A 348 -13.58 20.75 15.30
C MET A 348 -12.28 20.76 16.12
N GLY A 349 -11.15 20.99 15.44
CA GLY A 349 -9.83 21.06 16.06
C GLY A 349 -9.17 19.71 16.35
N HIS A 350 -9.83 18.59 16.06
CA HIS A 350 -9.22 17.26 16.11
C HIS A 350 -8.50 16.94 14.79
N GLU A 351 -7.45 16.13 14.88
CA GLU A 351 -6.62 15.77 13.73
C GLU A 351 -6.90 14.36 13.23
N ALA A 352 -7.38 13.48 14.12
CA ALA A 352 -7.79 12.13 13.77
C ALA A 352 -9.07 11.71 14.49
N VAL A 353 -9.78 10.78 13.88
CA VAL A 353 -10.92 10.08 14.50
C VAL A 353 -10.63 8.59 14.50
N VAL A 354 -10.79 7.96 15.67
CA VAL A 354 -10.77 6.51 15.82
C VAL A 354 -12.18 6.06 16.21
N SER A 355 -12.79 5.21 15.40
CA SER A 355 -14.10 4.64 15.67
C SER A 355 -13.98 3.23 16.21
N THR A 356 -14.46 3.01 17.44
CA THR A 356 -14.57 1.67 18.06
C THR A 356 -16.02 1.36 18.43
N VAL A 357 -16.96 1.89 17.65
CA VAL A 357 -18.39 1.62 17.83
C VAL A 357 -18.69 0.13 17.69
N ALA A 358 -19.74 -0.33 18.38
CA ALA A 358 -20.13 -1.74 18.36
C ALA A 358 -20.57 -2.20 16.95
N GLY A 359 -20.54 -3.52 16.71
CA GLY A 359 -20.87 -4.11 15.40
C GLY A 359 -22.20 -3.61 14.80
N VAL A 360 -23.25 -3.53 15.63
CA VAL A 360 -24.59 -3.00 15.25
C VAL A 360 -24.58 -1.57 14.69
N ALA A 361 -23.53 -0.79 14.96
CA ALA A 361 -23.41 0.60 14.58
C ALA A 361 -22.45 0.82 13.39
N VAL A 362 -21.81 -0.24 12.87
CA VAL A 362 -20.82 -0.14 11.77
C VAL A 362 -21.44 0.47 10.52
N ALA A 363 -22.65 0.02 10.14
CA ALA A 363 -23.40 0.56 9.00
C ALA A 363 -23.71 2.07 9.12
N THR A 364 -23.76 2.59 10.35
CA THR A 364 -24.15 3.97 10.65
C THR A 364 -22.95 4.92 10.84
N GLN A 365 -21.75 4.55 10.38
CA GLN A 365 -20.55 5.39 10.53
C GLN A 365 -20.42 6.51 9.48
N LYS A 366 -21.18 6.46 8.38
CA LYS A 366 -21.09 7.44 7.28
C LYS A 366 -21.26 8.90 7.77
N PRO A 367 -22.24 9.23 8.64
CA PRO A 367 -22.35 10.59 9.19
C PRO A 367 -21.12 11.05 9.98
N LEU A 368 -20.48 10.15 10.74
CA LEU A 368 -19.25 10.46 11.48
C LEU A 368 -18.08 10.75 10.53
N ILE A 369 -17.99 10.01 9.42
CA ILE A 369 -16.97 10.24 8.38
C ILE A 369 -17.19 11.60 7.71
N ASP A 370 -18.42 11.92 7.33
CA ASP A 370 -18.74 13.21 6.69
C ASP A 370 -18.46 14.39 7.62
N ALA A 371 -18.79 14.25 8.90
CA ALA A 371 -18.50 15.28 9.90
C ALA A 371 -16.99 15.45 10.15
N ALA A 372 -16.22 14.36 10.12
CA ALA A 372 -14.77 14.40 10.23
C ALA A 372 -14.15 15.18 9.05
N ILE A 373 -14.59 14.88 7.83
CA ILE A 373 -14.17 15.61 6.61
C ILE A 373 -14.51 17.09 6.72
N ALA A 374 -15.77 17.42 7.06
CA ALA A 374 -16.23 18.80 7.18
C ALA A 374 -15.48 19.59 8.28
N SER A 375 -14.96 18.90 9.30
CA SER A 375 -14.21 19.50 10.41
C SER A 375 -12.70 19.60 10.15
N GLY A 376 -12.22 19.15 8.98
CA GLY A 376 -10.80 19.19 8.61
C GLY A 376 -9.94 18.12 9.29
N VAL A 377 -10.55 17.02 9.76
CA VAL A 377 -9.83 15.86 10.29
C VAL A 377 -8.92 15.27 9.20
N LYS A 378 -7.68 14.95 9.56
CA LYS A 378 -6.65 14.49 8.62
C LYS A 378 -6.69 12.99 8.39
N HIS A 379 -7.02 12.21 9.43
CA HIS A 379 -6.99 10.75 9.38
C HIS A 379 -8.19 10.10 10.07
N PHE A 380 -8.75 9.04 9.48
CA PHE A 380 -9.89 8.29 10.03
C PHE A 380 -9.57 6.79 10.13
N ILE A 381 -9.76 6.21 11.30
CA ILE A 381 -9.70 4.76 11.52
C ILE A 381 -11.14 4.28 11.79
N PRO A 382 -11.79 3.58 10.84
CA PRO A 382 -13.15 3.10 11.01
C PRO A 382 -13.21 1.93 12.00
N ALA A 383 -14.41 1.65 12.51
CA ALA A 383 -14.69 0.44 13.27
C ALA A 383 -14.72 -0.76 12.30
N ASP A 384 -13.53 -1.21 11.92
CA ASP A 384 -13.26 -2.43 11.18
C ASP A 384 -12.01 -3.08 11.79
N TYR A 385 -12.26 -4.16 12.53
CA TYR A 385 -11.29 -4.91 13.33
C TYR A 385 -11.49 -6.41 13.12
N ALA A 386 -11.61 -6.80 11.86
CA ALA A 386 -11.96 -8.16 11.44
C ALA A 386 -10.82 -8.85 10.68
N MET A 387 -11.16 -9.85 9.87
CA MET A 387 -10.21 -10.44 8.93
C MET A 387 -9.85 -9.47 7.81
N SER A 388 -8.74 -9.74 7.14
CA SER A 388 -8.22 -8.85 6.11
C SER A 388 -9.09 -8.85 4.85
N LEU A 389 -9.66 -7.68 4.57
CA LEU A 389 -10.33 -7.37 3.30
C LEU A 389 -9.37 -7.35 2.09
N ARG A 390 -8.06 -7.56 2.27
CA ARG A 390 -7.10 -7.76 1.17
C ARG A 390 -7.35 -9.09 0.44
N ASN A 391 -7.91 -10.10 1.13
CA ASN A 391 -8.28 -11.34 0.48
C ASN A 391 -9.63 -11.17 -0.24
N PRO A 392 -9.71 -11.38 -1.57
CA PRO A 392 -10.95 -11.19 -2.33
C PRO A 392 -12.09 -12.11 -1.90
N GLY A 393 -11.78 -13.32 -1.41
CA GLY A 393 -12.77 -14.27 -0.89
C GLY A 393 -13.46 -13.75 0.37
N VAL A 394 -12.73 -13.06 1.26
CA VAL A 394 -13.30 -12.48 2.49
C VAL A 394 -14.30 -11.37 2.16
N ARG A 395 -14.06 -10.61 1.09
CA ARG A 395 -14.94 -9.50 0.65
C ARG A 395 -16.32 -9.96 0.19
N LEU A 396 -16.48 -11.25 -0.12
CA LEU A 396 -17.74 -11.84 -0.60
C LEU A 396 -18.58 -12.44 0.54
N LEU A 397 -18.06 -12.44 1.78
CA LEU A 397 -18.73 -13.08 2.90
C LEU A 397 -19.86 -12.20 3.44
N PRO A 398 -21.05 -12.76 3.73
CA PRO A 398 -22.20 -11.99 4.22
C PRO A 398 -21.92 -11.11 5.45
N PRO A 399 -21.13 -11.54 6.47
CA PRO A 399 -20.84 -10.70 7.63
C PRO A 399 -19.99 -9.46 7.34
N TYR A 400 -19.39 -9.34 6.15
CA TYR A 400 -18.47 -8.27 5.78
C TYR A 400 -19.12 -7.16 4.94
N THR A 401 -20.42 -7.24 4.64
CA THR A 401 -21.13 -6.26 3.81
C THR A 401 -21.02 -4.84 4.37
N ASP A 402 -21.25 -4.66 5.67
CA ASP A 402 -21.25 -3.33 6.31
C ASP A 402 -19.84 -2.70 6.35
N VAL A 403 -18.80 -3.48 6.69
CA VAL A 403 -17.42 -2.96 6.67
C VAL A 403 -16.93 -2.65 5.25
N LEU A 404 -17.36 -3.44 4.25
CA LEU A 404 -17.06 -3.21 2.84
C LEU A 404 -17.73 -1.94 2.30
N GLU A 405 -18.98 -1.69 2.71
CA GLU A 405 -19.69 -0.44 2.41
C GLU A 405 -18.94 0.79 2.96
N ILE A 406 -18.45 0.71 4.19
CA ILE A 406 -17.65 1.78 4.81
C ILE A 406 -16.29 1.95 4.13
N GLU A 407 -15.59 0.86 3.79
CA GLU A 407 -14.34 0.91 3.01
C GLU A 407 -14.56 1.64 1.67
N LYS A 408 -15.59 1.24 0.91
CA LYS A 408 -15.94 1.89 -0.37
C LYS A 408 -16.23 3.38 -0.19
N TYR A 409 -16.95 3.73 0.89
CA TYR A 409 -17.32 5.11 1.21
C TYR A 409 -16.10 6.00 1.48
N LEU A 410 -15.15 5.50 2.29
CA LEU A 410 -13.88 6.17 2.59
C LEU A 410 -12.98 6.25 1.35
N ARG A 411 -12.88 5.15 0.58
CA ARG A 411 -12.08 5.10 -0.64
C ARG A 411 -12.50 6.17 -1.64
N ALA A 412 -13.80 6.38 -1.83
CA ALA A 412 -14.35 7.43 -2.70
C ALA A 412 -14.06 8.87 -2.24
N ARG A 413 -13.54 9.06 -1.02
CA ARG A 413 -13.22 10.36 -0.40
C ARG A 413 -11.74 10.48 -0.03
N SER A 414 -10.89 9.66 -0.64
CA SER A 414 -9.44 9.64 -0.31
C SER A 414 -8.71 10.92 -0.72
N ASP A 415 -9.34 11.78 -1.53
CA ASP A 415 -8.90 13.14 -1.86
C ASP A 415 -9.17 14.14 -0.73
N GLN A 416 -10.09 13.82 0.18
CA GLN A 416 -10.54 14.69 1.27
C GLN A 416 -10.04 14.25 2.64
N ILE A 417 -9.88 12.93 2.88
CA ILE A 417 -9.43 12.39 4.16
C ILE A 417 -8.57 11.14 3.98
N SER A 418 -7.49 11.02 4.76
CA SER A 418 -6.73 9.77 4.84
C SER A 418 -7.43 8.78 5.76
N TRP A 419 -7.27 7.48 5.50
CA TRP A 419 -7.88 6.46 6.34
C TRP A 419 -7.06 5.18 6.35
N THR A 420 -7.23 4.40 7.44
CA THR A 420 -6.59 3.10 7.63
C THR A 420 -7.55 2.12 8.29
N ILE A 421 -7.75 0.95 7.67
CA ILE A 421 -8.42 -0.19 8.29
C ILE A 421 -7.39 -1.03 9.05
N VAL A 422 -7.75 -1.53 10.25
CA VAL A 422 -6.85 -2.37 11.07
C VAL A 422 -7.40 -3.80 11.11
N ALA A 423 -6.96 -4.64 10.17
CA ALA A 423 -7.32 -6.06 10.19
C ALA A 423 -6.48 -6.79 11.25
N CYS A 424 -7.16 -7.39 12.23
CA CYS A 424 -6.52 -8.00 13.40
C CYS A 424 -6.85 -9.48 13.62
N GLY A 425 -7.61 -10.09 12.71
CA GLY A 425 -8.07 -11.47 12.87
C GLY A 425 -9.12 -11.59 13.97
N GLY A 426 -9.12 -12.71 14.71
CA GLY A 426 -10.07 -12.96 15.79
C GLY A 426 -9.64 -12.33 17.11
N PHE A 427 -10.57 -11.67 17.81
CA PHE A 427 -10.32 -11.18 19.17
C PHE A 427 -10.22 -12.33 20.16
N LEU A 428 -9.08 -12.45 20.83
CA LEU A 428 -8.79 -13.46 21.85
C LEU A 428 -9.84 -13.46 22.98
N GLU A 429 -10.39 -12.29 23.30
CA GLU A 429 -11.43 -12.12 24.30
C GLU A 429 -12.77 -12.79 23.95
N TYR A 430 -13.06 -12.95 22.65
CA TYR A 430 -14.34 -13.40 22.11
C TYR A 430 -14.28 -14.73 21.36
N VAL A 431 -13.12 -15.10 20.81
CA VAL A 431 -12.99 -16.23 19.87
C VAL A 431 -13.38 -17.59 20.50
N PHE A 432 -13.37 -17.66 21.84
CA PHE A 432 -13.76 -18.84 22.63
C PHE A 432 -15.15 -18.74 23.27
N ASP A 433 -15.86 -17.62 23.10
CA ASP A 433 -17.19 -17.41 23.68
C ASP A 433 -18.32 -17.87 22.76
N LEU A 434 -17.99 -18.13 21.49
CA LEU A 434 -18.90 -18.71 20.50
C LEU A 434 -18.42 -20.11 20.12
N PRO A 435 -19.31 -20.99 19.63
CA PRO A 435 -18.97 -22.29 19.05
C PRO A 435 -18.30 -22.12 17.67
N PHE A 436 -17.27 -21.28 17.63
CA PHE A 436 -16.48 -20.92 16.47
C PHE A 436 -15.16 -21.70 16.51
N MET A 437 -14.25 -21.38 17.44
CA MET A 437 -12.97 -22.06 17.62
C MET A 437 -13.12 -23.40 18.35
N ILE A 438 -13.92 -23.40 19.42
CA ILE A 438 -14.22 -24.52 20.30
C ILE A 438 -15.47 -24.18 21.09
N ASP A 439 -16.39 -25.13 21.26
CA ASP A 439 -17.58 -24.96 22.10
C ASP A 439 -17.26 -25.44 23.52
N VAL A 440 -16.75 -24.51 24.33
CA VAL A 440 -16.35 -24.79 25.71
C VAL A 440 -17.58 -25.14 26.58
N ALA A 441 -18.72 -24.51 26.32
CA ALA A 441 -19.93 -24.68 27.12
C ALA A 441 -20.48 -26.11 27.03
N HIS A 442 -20.46 -26.70 25.83
CA HIS A 442 -20.92 -28.07 25.60
C HIS A 442 -19.78 -29.09 25.55
N ARG A 443 -18.52 -28.67 25.70
CA ARG A 443 -17.31 -29.49 25.55
C ARG A 443 -17.26 -30.18 24.19
N ARG A 444 -17.51 -29.43 23.12
CA ARG A 444 -17.53 -29.93 21.74
C ARG A 444 -16.55 -29.16 20.86
N ILE A 445 -16.01 -29.84 19.85
CA ILE A 445 -15.27 -29.18 18.78
C ILE A 445 -15.50 -29.91 17.46
N ASP A 446 -15.77 -29.14 16.41
CA ASP A 446 -15.66 -29.60 15.03
C ASP A 446 -14.27 -29.23 14.52
N ILE A 447 -13.39 -30.22 14.40
CA ILE A 447 -12.08 -30.09 13.78
C ILE A 447 -12.28 -29.99 12.28
N VAL A 448 -11.95 -28.84 11.71
CA VAL A 448 -12.15 -28.54 10.30
C VAL A 448 -10.86 -28.79 9.53
N ASN A 449 -10.93 -29.56 8.44
CA ASN A 449 -9.77 -29.87 7.58
C ASN A 449 -8.52 -30.33 8.38
N GLY A 450 -8.73 -31.22 9.36
CA GLY A 450 -7.66 -31.75 10.22
C GLY A 450 -7.15 -30.80 11.31
N GLY A 451 -7.66 -29.56 11.41
CA GLY A 451 -7.47 -28.68 12.58
C GLY A 451 -6.11 -28.00 12.72
N ASN A 452 -5.25 -28.10 11.70
CA ASN A 452 -3.89 -27.53 11.70
C ASN A 452 -3.75 -26.24 10.87
N VAL A 453 -4.84 -25.76 10.25
CA VAL A 453 -4.80 -24.49 9.51
C VAL A 453 -4.64 -23.33 10.51
N PRO A 454 -3.58 -22.51 10.41
CA PRO A 454 -3.35 -21.40 11.33
C PRO A 454 -4.37 -20.28 11.17
N PHE A 455 -4.83 -19.72 12.29
CA PHE A 455 -5.68 -18.53 12.34
C PHE A 455 -5.02 -17.42 13.13
N SER A 456 -5.07 -16.19 12.59
CA SER A 456 -4.57 -15.01 13.27
C SER A 456 -5.52 -14.57 14.38
N ILE A 457 -4.99 -14.40 15.59
CA ILE A 457 -5.73 -13.84 16.71
C ILE A 457 -4.97 -12.70 17.37
N SER A 458 -5.72 -11.76 17.92
CA SER A 458 -5.21 -10.56 18.60
C SER A 458 -5.98 -10.32 19.88
N ASP A 459 -5.35 -9.75 20.91
CA ASP A 459 -6.08 -9.17 22.04
C ASP A 459 -6.35 -7.68 21.78
N PHE A 460 -7.16 -7.05 22.63
CA PHE A 460 -7.43 -5.62 22.48
C PHE A 460 -6.16 -4.75 22.56
N GLY A 461 -5.15 -5.18 23.32
CA GLY A 461 -3.88 -4.48 23.44
C GLY A 461 -3.10 -4.44 22.12
N THR A 462 -3.08 -5.54 21.38
CA THR A 462 -2.50 -5.62 20.04
C THR A 462 -3.16 -4.62 19.09
N VAL A 463 -4.50 -4.56 19.08
CA VAL A 463 -5.24 -3.61 18.22
C VAL A 463 -5.01 -2.17 18.65
N ALA A 464 -4.98 -1.89 19.96
CA ALA A 464 -4.69 -0.56 20.48
C ALA A 464 -3.29 -0.06 20.10
N ARG A 465 -2.26 -0.92 20.20
CA ARG A 465 -0.90 -0.62 19.74
C ARG A 465 -0.86 -0.34 18.25
N ALA A 466 -1.55 -1.14 17.44
CA ALA A 466 -1.65 -0.91 16.00
C ALA A 466 -2.28 0.45 15.67
N ILE A 467 -3.40 0.80 16.32
CA ILE A 467 -4.06 2.11 16.16
C ILE A 467 -3.08 3.25 16.51
N SER A 468 -2.42 3.19 17.67
CA SER A 468 -1.41 4.18 18.06
C SER A 468 -0.27 4.26 17.04
N GLY A 469 0.25 3.11 16.58
CA GLY A 469 1.34 3.03 15.60
C GLY A 469 0.98 3.71 14.28
N VAL A 470 -0.25 3.49 13.80
CA VAL A 470 -0.79 4.19 12.61
C VAL A 470 -0.85 5.69 12.85
N LEU A 471 -1.39 6.14 13.98
CA LEU A 471 -1.53 7.58 14.27
C LEU A 471 -0.20 8.30 14.50
N LYS A 472 0.84 7.61 14.97
CA LYS A 472 2.20 8.15 15.06
C LYS A 472 2.85 8.33 13.69
N GLN A 473 2.41 7.55 12.70
CA GLN A 473 3.03 7.48 11.37
C GLN A 473 1.96 7.48 10.26
N PRO A 474 1.03 8.46 10.23
CA PRO A 474 -0.14 8.41 9.34
C PRO A 474 0.25 8.50 7.86
N GLY A 475 1.45 9.00 7.55
CA GLY A 475 2.00 9.04 6.20
C GLY A 475 2.59 7.72 5.70
N ARG A 476 2.73 6.69 6.56
CA ARG A 476 3.14 5.34 6.12
C ARG A 476 2.00 4.59 5.45
N VAL A 477 0.76 4.88 5.83
CA VAL A 477 -0.42 4.14 5.39
C VAL A 477 -1.50 5.13 5.00
N VAL A 478 -1.60 5.44 3.71
CA VAL A 478 -2.64 6.31 3.15
C VAL A 478 -3.46 5.51 2.16
N GLY A 479 -4.72 5.20 2.52
CA GLY A 479 -5.67 4.51 1.63
C GLY A 479 -5.56 2.98 1.62
N HIS A 480 -5.12 2.38 2.73
CA HIS A 480 -4.85 0.94 2.83
C HIS A 480 -5.38 0.32 4.14
N CYS A 481 -5.43 -1.01 4.15
CA CYS A 481 -5.65 -1.84 5.33
C CYS A 481 -4.28 -2.28 5.87
N VAL A 482 -4.03 -2.17 7.18
CA VAL A 482 -2.89 -2.83 7.85
C VAL A 482 -3.33 -4.18 8.40
N GLN A 483 -2.42 -5.15 8.40
CA GLN A 483 -2.67 -6.49 8.96
C GLN A 483 -1.76 -6.72 10.15
N VAL A 484 -2.36 -6.92 11.32
CA VAL A 484 -1.64 -7.21 12.56
C VAL A 484 -2.16 -8.48 13.20
N HIS A 485 -1.31 -9.18 13.94
CA HIS A 485 -1.79 -10.24 14.83
C HIS A 485 -0.99 -10.29 16.12
N GLY A 486 -1.60 -10.84 17.17
CA GLY A 486 -0.88 -11.19 18.39
C GLY A 486 -0.19 -12.55 18.25
N MET A 487 -0.85 -13.53 17.65
CA MET A 487 -0.28 -14.86 17.42
C MET A 487 -1.05 -15.62 16.34
N LEU A 488 -0.45 -16.71 15.85
CA LEU A 488 -1.12 -17.76 15.10
C LEU A 488 -1.51 -18.92 16.04
N VAL A 489 -2.73 -19.42 15.87
CA VAL A 489 -3.25 -20.59 16.61
C VAL A 489 -3.91 -21.59 15.68
N THR A 490 -3.92 -22.86 16.08
CA THR A 490 -4.66 -23.92 15.39
C THR A 490 -5.74 -24.51 16.30
N GLN A 491 -6.74 -25.20 15.73
CA GLN A 491 -7.78 -25.85 16.53
C GLN A 491 -7.20 -26.97 17.40
N ASN A 492 -6.22 -27.71 16.89
CA ASN A 492 -5.57 -28.78 17.65
C ASN A 492 -4.82 -28.24 18.87
N GLU A 493 -4.09 -27.13 18.72
CA GLU A 493 -3.44 -26.46 19.86
C GLU A 493 -4.47 -26.04 20.93
N VAL A 494 -5.58 -25.43 20.49
CA VAL A 494 -6.64 -24.99 21.40
C VAL A 494 -7.28 -26.17 22.13
N LEU A 495 -7.59 -27.26 21.42
CA LEU A 495 -8.17 -28.47 21.99
C LEU A 495 -7.24 -29.13 23.01
N GLU A 496 -5.94 -29.20 22.72
CA GLU A 496 -4.94 -29.74 23.65
C GLU A 496 -4.92 -28.95 24.96
N ILE A 497 -4.88 -27.61 24.86
CA ILE A 497 -4.91 -26.72 26.03
C ILE A 497 -6.23 -26.87 26.80
N ALA A 498 -7.36 -26.95 26.11
CA ALA A 498 -8.68 -27.08 26.73
C ALA A 498 -8.80 -28.42 27.50
N LYS A 499 -8.34 -29.53 26.91
CA LYS A 499 -8.29 -30.84 27.56
C LYS A 499 -7.38 -30.81 28.79
N LYS A 500 -6.22 -30.15 28.71
CA LYS A 500 -5.27 -30.04 29.83
C LYS A 500 -5.88 -29.41 31.08
N TYR A 501 -6.78 -28.43 30.93
CA TYR A 501 -7.43 -27.74 32.05
C TYR A 501 -8.82 -28.29 32.39
N SER A 502 -9.31 -29.27 31.61
CA SER A 502 -10.57 -29.96 31.92
C SER A 502 -10.38 -30.88 33.11
N SER A 503 -11.35 -30.89 34.03
CA SER A 503 -11.39 -31.89 35.11
C SER A 503 -11.63 -33.31 34.59
N ASP A 504 -12.21 -33.43 33.40
CA ASP A 504 -12.41 -34.68 32.68
C ASP A 504 -12.03 -34.48 31.19
N PRO A 505 -10.77 -34.75 30.81
CA PRO A 505 -10.31 -34.59 29.42
C PRO A 505 -11.01 -35.53 28.42
N GLY A 506 -11.57 -36.65 28.88
CA GLY A 506 -12.28 -37.64 28.05
C GLY A 506 -13.69 -37.21 27.67
N SER A 507 -14.29 -36.25 28.40
CA SER A 507 -15.63 -35.73 28.13
C SER A 507 -15.77 -34.86 26.87
N TRP A 508 -14.67 -34.50 26.21
CA TRP A 508 -14.69 -33.67 25.01
C TRP A 508 -15.14 -34.46 23.79
N VAL A 509 -16.25 -34.02 23.17
CA VAL A 509 -16.74 -34.59 21.91
C VAL A 509 -16.00 -33.92 20.75
N VAL A 510 -15.24 -34.70 20.00
CA VAL A 510 -14.47 -34.25 18.83
C VAL A 510 -15.08 -34.85 17.57
N SER A 511 -15.50 -34.00 16.65
CA SER A 511 -15.97 -34.37 15.31
C SER A 511 -15.03 -33.82 14.25
N GLU A 512 -14.91 -34.51 13.12
CA GLU A 512 -14.20 -34.00 11.94
C GLU A 512 -15.20 -33.47 10.92
N LYS A 513 -14.88 -32.32 10.32
CA LYS A 513 -15.72 -31.64 9.34
C LYS A 513 -14.89 -31.12 8.17
N ASP A 514 -15.48 -31.19 6.99
CA ASP A 514 -14.99 -30.49 5.82
C ASP A 514 -15.38 -29.00 5.90
N ALA A 515 -14.45 -28.11 5.55
CA ALA A 515 -14.65 -26.68 5.65
C ALA A 515 -15.79 -26.17 4.76
N ARG A 516 -15.93 -26.72 3.55
CA ARG A 516 -16.99 -26.35 2.62
C ARG A 516 -18.36 -26.79 3.13
N VAL A 517 -18.46 -27.99 3.70
CA VAL A 517 -19.70 -28.47 4.33
C VAL A 517 -20.14 -27.52 5.45
N LYS A 518 -19.20 -27.09 6.30
CA LYS A 518 -19.50 -26.17 7.41
C LYS A 518 -19.87 -24.77 6.91
N PHE A 519 -19.23 -24.29 5.84
CA PHE A 519 -19.60 -23.05 5.17
C PHE A 519 -21.03 -23.11 4.62
N GLU A 520 -21.36 -24.18 3.88
CA GLU A 520 -22.69 -24.39 3.29
C GLU A 520 -23.78 -24.50 4.37
N GLU A 521 -23.51 -25.19 5.48
CA GLU A 521 -24.41 -25.28 6.65
C GLU A 521 -24.76 -23.90 7.20
N GLY A 522 -23.75 -23.08 7.49
CA GLY A 522 -23.96 -21.72 7.99
C GLY A 522 -24.66 -20.81 6.97
N LEU A 523 -24.30 -20.94 5.69
CA LEU A 523 -24.93 -20.19 4.61
C LEU A 523 -26.41 -20.55 4.46
N ASP A 524 -26.77 -21.83 4.59
CA ASP A 524 -28.15 -22.27 4.49
C ASP A 524 -28.99 -21.84 5.70
N MET A 525 -28.41 -21.77 6.90
CA MET A 525 -29.06 -21.12 8.05
C MET A 525 -29.40 -19.66 7.73
N LEU A 526 -28.44 -18.90 7.20
CA LEU A 526 -28.67 -17.50 6.82
C LEU A 526 -29.74 -17.36 5.72
N LYS A 527 -29.73 -18.23 4.69
CA LYS A 527 -30.76 -18.23 3.63
C LYS A 527 -32.17 -18.52 4.14
N ARG A 528 -32.30 -19.28 5.24
CA ARG A 528 -33.59 -19.51 5.93
C ARG A 528 -34.03 -18.34 6.82
N GLY A 529 -33.27 -17.25 6.85
CA GLY A 529 -33.55 -16.08 7.69
C GLY A 529 -33.07 -16.23 9.13
N GLU A 530 -32.23 -17.23 9.44
CA GLU A 530 -31.66 -17.43 10.77
C GLU A 530 -30.45 -16.50 10.98
N TYR A 531 -30.69 -15.20 11.15
CA TYR A 531 -29.64 -14.20 11.41
C TYR A 531 -29.15 -14.26 12.87
N THR A 532 -28.57 -15.40 13.25
CA THR A 532 -28.08 -15.68 14.61
C THR A 532 -26.56 -15.76 14.66
N MET A 533 -25.99 -15.59 15.84
CA MET A 533 -24.55 -15.76 16.04
C MET A 533 -24.07 -17.19 15.75
N THR A 534 -24.92 -18.19 15.98
CA THR A 534 -24.65 -19.58 15.62
C THR A 534 -24.49 -19.72 14.10
N ALA A 535 -25.42 -19.17 13.31
CA ALA A 535 -25.34 -19.24 11.85
C ALA A 535 -24.06 -18.57 11.31
N VAL A 536 -23.76 -17.36 11.82
CA VAL A 536 -22.54 -16.62 11.46
C VAL A 536 -21.29 -17.39 11.89
N SER A 537 -21.22 -17.91 13.11
CA SER A 537 -20.06 -18.67 13.59
C SER A 537 -19.84 -19.96 12.81
N THR A 538 -20.92 -20.66 12.42
CA THR A 538 -20.83 -21.88 11.59
C THR A 538 -20.30 -21.54 10.20
N LEU A 539 -20.83 -20.51 9.55
CA LEU A 539 -20.32 -20.05 8.25
C LEU A 539 -18.84 -19.65 8.35
N MET A 540 -18.50 -18.83 9.35
CA MET A 540 -17.14 -18.33 9.53
C MET A 540 -16.15 -19.44 9.87
N ALA A 541 -16.56 -20.48 10.59
CA ALA A 541 -15.74 -21.66 10.85
C ALA A 541 -15.37 -22.39 9.54
N GLY A 542 -16.30 -22.50 8.59
CA GLY A 542 -16.01 -23.03 7.25
C GLY A 542 -15.05 -22.16 6.44
N VAL A 543 -15.05 -20.83 6.65
CA VAL A 543 -14.12 -19.91 5.99
C VAL A 543 -12.72 -19.98 6.61
N VAL A 544 -12.63 -19.92 7.94
CA VAL A 544 -11.37 -19.66 8.63
C VAL A 544 -10.36 -20.78 8.48
N TRP A 545 -10.83 -22.03 8.47
CA TRP A 545 -9.98 -23.20 8.28
C TRP A 545 -10.03 -23.77 6.85
N ASP A 546 -10.62 -23.02 5.91
CA ASP A 546 -10.39 -23.24 4.49
C ASP A 546 -9.11 -22.49 4.07
N SER A 547 -8.14 -23.25 3.55
CA SER A 547 -6.84 -22.74 3.12
C SER A 547 -6.95 -21.68 2.02
N ASN A 548 -8.05 -21.64 1.28
CA ASN A 548 -8.31 -20.64 0.24
C ASN A 548 -8.44 -19.21 0.79
N TYR A 549 -8.82 -19.04 2.06
CA TYR A 549 -9.02 -17.71 2.65
C TYR A 549 -7.79 -17.17 3.41
N GLN A 550 -6.76 -17.98 3.61
CA GLN A 550 -5.46 -17.57 4.17
C GLN A 550 -5.58 -16.69 5.43
N THR A 551 -6.36 -17.16 6.40
CA THR A 551 -6.75 -16.36 7.59
C THR A 551 -5.64 -16.26 8.65
N GLY A 552 -4.61 -17.11 8.53
CA GLY A 552 -3.31 -16.93 9.15
C GLY A 552 -2.45 -15.97 8.32
N PHE A 553 -2.25 -14.74 8.81
CA PHE A 553 -1.50 -13.70 8.15
C PHE A 553 -0.03 -14.14 8.05
N GLN A 554 0.46 -14.33 6.82
CA GLN A 554 1.84 -14.68 6.54
C GLN A 554 2.77 -13.47 6.70
N GLU A 555 2.27 -12.29 6.34
CA GLU A 555 2.94 -11.01 6.49
C GLU A 555 2.12 -10.11 7.42
N THR A 556 2.81 -9.36 8.28
CA THR A 556 2.17 -8.41 9.21
C THR A 556 2.88 -7.08 9.24
N ASP A 557 2.12 -6.05 9.57
CA ASP A 557 2.58 -4.69 9.82
C ASP A 557 3.11 -4.51 11.26
N ASN A 558 3.27 -5.62 12.02
CA ASN A 558 3.55 -5.61 13.45
C ASN A 558 4.79 -4.79 13.83
N GLU A 559 5.91 -5.02 13.14
CA GLU A 559 7.21 -4.45 13.50
C GLU A 559 7.18 -2.92 13.53
N TRP A 560 6.69 -2.29 12.45
CA TRP A 560 6.70 -0.83 12.36
C TRP A 560 5.57 -0.18 13.17
N LEU A 561 4.50 -0.94 13.47
CA LEU A 561 3.41 -0.51 14.35
C LEU A 561 3.76 -0.66 15.84
N GLY A 562 4.88 -1.31 16.19
CA GLY A 562 5.24 -1.61 17.57
C GLY A 562 4.31 -2.64 18.21
N VAL A 563 3.75 -3.56 17.41
CA VAL A 563 2.94 -4.67 17.90
C VAL A 563 3.84 -5.85 18.18
N GLU A 564 3.90 -6.24 19.45
CA GLU A 564 4.61 -7.43 19.89
C GLU A 564 3.74 -8.68 19.81
N ALA A 565 4.38 -9.82 19.57
CA ALA A 565 3.73 -11.12 19.60
C ALA A 565 3.28 -11.46 21.04
N LEU A 566 2.10 -12.06 21.15
CA LEU A 566 1.57 -12.55 22.41
C LEU A 566 2.23 -13.88 22.79
N SER A 567 2.45 -14.09 24.09
CA SER A 567 3.00 -15.35 24.60
C SER A 567 2.00 -16.50 24.50
N LYS A 568 2.49 -17.74 24.32
CA LYS A 568 1.63 -18.94 24.41
C LYS A 568 1.04 -19.10 25.82
N GLU A 569 1.66 -18.56 26.85
CA GLU A 569 1.14 -18.51 28.22
C GLU A 569 -0.16 -17.71 28.29
N ARG A 570 -0.23 -16.56 27.61
CA ARG A 570 -1.46 -15.75 27.51
C ARG A 570 -2.63 -16.52 26.90
N LEU A 571 -2.35 -17.32 25.86
CA LEU A 571 -3.34 -18.22 25.25
C LEU A 571 -3.82 -19.28 26.26
N LYS A 572 -2.88 -19.94 26.95
CA LYS A 572 -3.16 -20.96 27.97
C LYS A 572 -4.03 -20.41 29.09
N GLU A 573 -3.72 -19.23 29.61
CA GLU A 573 -4.49 -18.57 30.67
C GLU A 573 -5.90 -18.22 30.21
N THR A 574 -6.04 -17.72 28.99
CA THR A 574 -7.35 -17.38 28.42
C THR A 574 -8.23 -18.63 28.32
N ILE A 575 -7.72 -19.70 27.71
CA ILE A 575 -8.47 -20.96 27.56
C ILE A 575 -8.77 -21.57 28.94
N ARG A 576 -7.80 -21.59 29.86
CA ARG A 576 -8.01 -22.04 31.24
C ARG A 576 -9.16 -21.30 31.90
N GLY A 577 -9.19 -19.96 31.76
CA GLY A 577 -10.25 -19.13 32.31
C GLY A 577 -11.63 -19.51 31.77
N LYS A 578 -11.75 -19.76 30.46
CA LYS A 578 -13.02 -20.16 29.84
C LYS A 578 -13.45 -21.58 30.23
N VAL A 579 -12.51 -22.53 30.31
CA VAL A 579 -12.80 -23.93 30.70
C VAL A 579 -13.23 -24.05 32.15
N LEU A 580 -12.58 -23.32 33.07
CA LEU A 580 -12.87 -23.41 34.51
C LEU A 580 -13.98 -22.44 34.95
N GLY A 581 -14.03 -21.25 34.35
CA GLY A 581 -14.93 -20.15 34.74
C GLY A 581 -16.14 -19.95 33.84
N GLY A 582 -16.24 -20.70 32.74
CA GLY A 582 -17.28 -20.53 31.72
C GLY A 582 -16.96 -19.45 30.69
N VAL A 583 -17.76 -19.43 29.62
CA VAL A 583 -17.68 -18.41 28.57
C VAL A 583 -18.30 -17.10 29.03
N SER A 584 -17.80 -15.99 28.51
CA SER A 584 -18.40 -14.68 28.79
C SER A 584 -19.74 -14.57 28.09
N GLY A 585 -20.74 -13.94 28.74
CA GLY A 585 -21.97 -13.56 28.06
C GLY A 585 -21.63 -12.55 26.97
N ILE A 586 -21.59 -12.99 25.71
CA ILE A 586 -21.60 -12.06 24.58
C ILE A 586 -22.98 -11.41 24.62
N ALA A 587 -23.02 -10.08 24.78
CA ALA A 587 -24.26 -9.33 24.60
C ALA A 587 -24.85 -9.77 23.26
N ALA A 588 -26.14 -10.12 23.25
CA ALA A 588 -26.89 -10.60 22.09
C ALA A 588 -27.06 -9.51 21.02
N ASP A 589 -25.94 -8.95 20.56
CA ASP A 589 -25.86 -7.90 19.59
C ASP A 589 -25.99 -8.58 18.23
N LYS A 590 -27.16 -8.45 17.61
CA LYS A 590 -27.41 -8.85 16.23
C LYS A 590 -26.30 -8.25 15.34
N ILE A 591 -25.39 -9.06 14.82
CA ILE A 591 -24.20 -8.57 14.08
C ILE A 591 -24.54 -8.10 12.66
N VAL A 592 -25.78 -8.26 12.19
CA VAL A 592 -26.15 -7.90 10.82
C VAL A 592 -27.33 -6.93 10.88
N SER A 593 -27.12 -5.69 10.41
CA SER A 593 -28.23 -4.81 10.05
C SER A 593 -29.03 -5.50 8.95
N ASN A 594 -30.38 -5.46 9.00
CA ASN A 594 -31.25 -6.22 8.08
C ASN A 594 -30.70 -6.22 6.65
N VAL A 595 -30.34 -7.42 6.15
CA VAL A 595 -29.83 -7.68 4.79
C VAL A 595 -30.79 -7.18 3.73
#